data_AF-A0AA95JGF7-F1
#
_entry.id   AF-A0AA95JGF7-F1
#
_cell.length_a   1.000
_cell.length_b   1.000
_cell.length_c   1.000
_cell.angle_alpha   90.00
_cell.angle_beta   90.00
_cell.angle_gamma   90.00
#
_symmetry.space_group_name_H-M   'P 1'
#
loop_
_entity.id
_entity.type
_entity.pdbx_description
1 polymer ?
#
loop_
_entity_poly.entity_id
_entity_poly.type
_entity_poly.pdbx_seq_one_letter_code
_entity_poly.pdbx_strand_id
1 'polypeptide(L)'
;MSLRLVLAAAATLAFAAPAFAQDAAPSGPAAAAPAMSPEETAFEARGMAFEAETRQMGVELQAVMEDAALDAATKKSRTNAIIDRYAPQFEAFAGELESFLRATAARPERAAQKEEILAAAEAAPAQLRNAPAQIRASIDQALAAPATPAAPN
;
A
#
# COMPACT_ATOMS: atom_id res chain seq x y z
N MET A 1 11.57 10.74 -33.78
CA MET A 1 12.85 11.18 -34.36
C MET A 1 13.48 12.17 -33.41
N SER A 2 14.68 11.84 -32.94
CA SER A 2 15.55 12.66 -32.10
C SER A 2 15.93 13.97 -32.80
N LEU A 3 16.06 15.06 -32.03
CA LEU A 3 17.08 16.08 -32.31
C LEU A 3 17.51 16.75 -30.99
N ARG A 4 18.68 16.32 -30.52
CA ARG A 4 19.59 17.08 -29.68
C ARG A 4 20.21 18.19 -30.54
N LEU A 5 20.48 19.37 -29.98
CA LEU A 5 21.54 20.33 -30.34
C LEU A 5 21.41 21.49 -29.32
N VAL A 6 22.22 21.54 -28.26
CA VAL A 6 23.57 22.14 -28.18
C VAL A 6 23.54 23.68 -28.27
N LEU A 7 24.33 24.32 -27.39
CA LEU A 7 25.16 25.54 -27.56
C LEU A 7 24.91 26.56 -26.41
N ALA A 8 25.83 26.71 -25.45
CA ALA A 8 26.97 27.66 -25.42
C ALA A 8 26.54 29.14 -25.50
N ALA A 9 27.13 30.15 -24.90
CA ALA A 9 28.28 30.41 -24.04
C ALA A 9 28.26 31.95 -23.76
N ALA A 10 29.24 32.43 -22.99
CA ALA A 10 29.70 33.82 -22.85
C ALA A 10 28.89 34.75 -21.92
N ALA A 11 29.43 35.17 -20.75
CA ALA A 11 30.50 36.17 -20.55
C ALA A 11 29.99 37.58 -20.92
N THR A 12 30.00 38.62 -20.09
CA THR A 12 31.09 39.20 -19.28
C THR A 12 30.54 40.40 -18.50
N LEU A 13 31.32 40.88 -17.53
CA LEU A 13 31.61 42.29 -17.20
C LEU A 13 31.38 42.68 -15.74
N ALA A 14 32.51 42.73 -15.04
CA ALA A 14 32.72 43.49 -13.82
C ALA A 14 32.46 44.99 -14.05
N PHE A 15 31.77 45.62 -13.10
CA PHE A 15 31.96 47.04 -12.79
C PHE A 15 31.79 47.28 -11.28
N ALA A 16 32.61 48.21 -10.79
CA ALA A 16 32.91 48.50 -9.40
C ALA A 16 31.79 49.22 -8.61
N ALA A 17 31.85 49.03 -7.28
CA ALA A 17 31.14 49.61 -6.12
C ALA A 17 30.63 51.09 -6.22
N PRO A 18 29.67 51.59 -5.39
CA PRO A 18 29.51 51.25 -3.95
C PRO A 18 28.08 51.19 -3.32
N ALA A 19 28.03 50.53 -2.16
CA ALA A 19 27.17 50.72 -0.99
C ALA A 19 25.66 50.99 -1.18
N PHE A 20 24.81 50.03 -0.81
CA PHE A 20 23.95 50.11 0.39
C PHE A 20 23.48 48.70 0.79
N ALA A 21 23.42 48.50 2.10
CA ALA A 21 23.00 47.31 2.84
C ALA A 21 21.97 46.40 2.14
N GLN A 22 22.36 45.15 1.90
CA GLN A 22 21.47 44.02 2.16
C GLN A 22 22.35 42.85 2.57
N ASP A 23 22.48 42.69 3.89
CA ASP A 23 22.86 41.42 4.51
C ASP A 23 21.75 40.42 4.17
N ALA A 24 21.76 39.90 2.96
CA ALA A 24 21.04 38.69 2.63
C ALA A 24 21.89 37.58 3.26
N ALA A 25 21.61 37.32 4.54
CA ALA A 25 22.14 36.18 5.26
C ALA A 25 22.09 34.97 4.33
N PRO A 26 23.19 34.20 4.19
CA PRO A 26 23.18 33.00 3.37
C PRO A 26 22.00 32.16 3.83
N SER A 27 21.11 31.81 2.89
CA SER A 27 20.05 30.84 3.16
C SER A 27 20.74 29.61 3.71
N GLY A 28 20.62 29.43 5.04
CA GLY A 28 21.24 28.32 5.74
C GLY A 28 20.80 27.02 5.08
N PRO A 29 21.62 25.95 5.16
CA PRO A 29 21.28 24.69 4.55
C PRO A 29 19.86 24.31 4.97
N ALA A 30 18.97 24.12 3.99
CA ALA A 30 17.65 23.60 4.24
C ALA A 30 17.85 22.30 5.05
N ALA A 31 17.30 22.26 6.26
CA ALA A 31 17.33 21.07 7.07
C ALA A 31 16.75 19.93 6.23
N ALA A 32 17.57 18.91 5.94
CA ALA A 32 17.11 17.74 5.24
C ALA A 32 15.91 17.17 6.01
N ALA A 33 14.80 16.92 5.32
CA ALA A 33 13.68 16.22 5.92
C ALA A 33 14.20 14.92 6.54
N PRO A 34 13.76 14.56 7.76
CA PRO A 34 14.22 13.34 8.41
C PRO A 34 13.94 12.16 7.48
N ALA A 35 15.00 11.44 7.13
CA ALA A 35 14.89 10.24 6.33
C ALA A 35 14.12 9.18 7.13
N MET A 36 13.22 8.46 6.46
CA MET A 36 12.51 7.31 7.04
C MET A 36 13.53 6.31 7.60
N SER A 37 13.20 5.68 8.73
CA SER A 37 14.07 4.64 9.28
C SER A 37 14.11 3.42 8.35
N PRO A 38 15.21 2.64 8.34
CA PRO A 38 15.29 1.42 7.53
C PRO A 38 14.17 0.42 7.82
N GLU A 39 13.69 0.36 9.07
CA GLU A 39 12.56 -0.47 9.49
C GLU A 39 11.26 -0.03 8.80
N GLU A 40 10.98 1.28 8.78
CA GLU A 40 9.80 1.84 8.13
C GLU A 40 9.82 1.60 6.62
N THR A 41 10.98 1.76 5.97
CA THR A 41 11.14 1.45 4.54
C THR A 41 10.93 -0.03 4.24
N ALA A 42 11.44 -0.92 5.08
CA ALA A 42 11.24 -2.37 4.92
C ALA A 42 9.77 -2.75 5.08
N PHE A 43 9.09 -2.17 6.07
CA PHE A 43 7.67 -2.39 6.31
C PHE A 43 6.80 -1.86 5.15
N GLU A 44 7.13 -0.69 4.60
CA GLU A 44 6.45 -0.14 3.43
C GLU A 44 6.62 -1.05 2.20
N ALA A 45 7.84 -1.51 1.92
CA ALA A 45 8.09 -2.45 0.83
C ALA A 45 7.28 -3.74 0.98
N ARG A 46 7.14 -4.21 2.22
CA ARG A 46 6.34 -5.38 2.56
C ARG A 46 4.85 -5.15 2.36
N GLY A 47 4.34 -3.97 2.73
CA GLY A 47 2.98 -3.54 2.46
C GLY A 47 2.66 -3.50 0.95
N MET A 48 3.57 -2.96 0.13
CA MET A 48 3.41 -2.96 -1.33
C MET A 48 3.37 -4.37 -1.92
N ALA A 49 4.22 -5.27 -1.42
CA ALA A 49 4.22 -6.67 -1.86
C ALA A 49 2.90 -7.36 -1.50
N PHE A 50 2.42 -7.19 -0.26
CA PHE A 50 1.15 -7.73 0.18
C PHE A 50 -0.04 -7.19 -0.63
N GLU A 51 -0.04 -5.89 -0.97
CA GLU A 51 -1.06 -5.30 -1.83
C GLU A 51 -1.06 -5.92 -3.23
N ALA A 52 0.13 -6.11 -3.82
CA ALA A 52 0.26 -6.74 -5.14
C ALA A 52 -0.26 -8.18 -5.12
N GLU A 53 0.07 -8.97 -4.10
CA GLU A 53 -0.41 -10.34 -3.92
C GLU A 53 -1.94 -10.38 -3.74
N THR A 54 -2.50 -9.49 -2.91
CA THR A 54 -3.95 -9.40 -2.70
C THR A 54 -4.70 -8.99 -3.97
N ARG A 55 -4.13 -8.08 -4.77
CA ARG A 55 -4.71 -7.70 -6.06
C ARG A 55 -4.72 -8.88 -7.03
N GLN A 56 -3.62 -9.64 -7.07
CA GLN A 56 -3.53 -10.85 -7.89
C GLN A 56 -4.56 -11.90 -7.47
N MET A 57 -4.73 -12.12 -6.15
CA MET A 57 -5.80 -12.97 -5.64
C MET A 57 -7.18 -12.51 -6.13
N GLY A 58 -7.46 -11.21 -6.08
CA GLY A 58 -8.72 -10.63 -6.58
C GLY A 58 -8.98 -10.94 -8.06
N VAL A 59 -7.95 -10.80 -8.91
CA VAL A 59 -8.03 -11.14 -10.34
C VAL A 59 -8.35 -12.63 -10.54
N GLU A 60 -7.69 -13.52 -9.81
CA GLU A 60 -7.93 -14.97 -9.91
C GLU A 60 -9.33 -15.36 -9.44
N LEU A 61 -9.82 -14.76 -8.35
CA LEU A 61 -11.18 -14.98 -7.86
C LEU A 61 -12.23 -14.50 -8.87
N GLN A 62 -12.03 -13.30 -9.44
CA GLN A 62 -12.92 -12.76 -10.46
C GLN A 62 -12.96 -13.68 -11.69
N ALA A 63 -11.80 -14.14 -12.17
CA ALA A 63 -11.74 -15.05 -13.32
C ALA A 63 -12.54 -16.35 -13.10
N VAL A 64 -12.49 -16.93 -11.89
CA VAL A 64 -13.32 -18.11 -11.56
C VAL A 64 -14.81 -17.76 -11.50
N MET A 65 -15.16 -16.60 -10.93
CA MET A 65 -16.56 -16.19 -10.77
C MET A 65 -17.21 -15.83 -12.11
N GLU A 66 -16.47 -15.26 -13.06
CA GLU A 66 -16.94 -14.87 -14.39
C GLU A 66 -16.99 -16.04 -15.40
N ASP A 67 -16.32 -17.16 -15.11
CA ASP A 67 -16.32 -18.32 -16.00
C ASP A 67 -17.73 -18.95 -16.07
N ALA A 68 -18.40 -18.76 -17.22
CA ALA A 68 -19.74 -19.27 -17.47
C ALA A 68 -19.78 -20.80 -17.67
N ALA A 69 -18.64 -21.45 -17.89
CA ALA A 69 -18.57 -22.91 -18.03
C ALA A 69 -18.58 -23.65 -16.68
N LEU A 70 -18.43 -22.94 -15.56
CA LEU A 70 -18.38 -23.52 -14.23
C LEU A 70 -19.73 -23.39 -13.52
N ASP A 71 -20.17 -24.50 -12.91
CA ASP A 71 -21.29 -24.47 -11.97
C ASP A 71 -20.89 -23.82 -10.63
N ALA A 72 -21.91 -23.49 -9.81
CA ALA A 72 -21.71 -22.82 -8.53
C ALA A 72 -20.85 -23.63 -7.54
N ALA A 73 -20.97 -24.97 -7.53
CA ALA A 73 -20.19 -25.82 -6.64
C ALA A 73 -18.70 -25.81 -7.00
N THR A 74 -18.40 -25.86 -8.30
CA THR A 74 -17.05 -25.80 -8.85
C THR A 74 -16.44 -24.42 -8.64
N LYS A 75 -17.21 -23.34 -8.84
CA LYS A 75 -16.77 -21.97 -8.51
C LYS A 75 -16.36 -21.85 -7.05
N LYS A 76 -17.25 -22.25 -6.13
CA LYS A 76 -16.98 -22.26 -4.68
C LYS A 76 -15.71 -23.04 -4.32
N SER A 77 -15.55 -24.24 -4.87
CA SER A 77 -14.37 -25.07 -4.59
C SER A 77 -13.08 -24.39 -5.07
N ARG A 78 -13.07 -23.86 -6.30
CA ARG A 78 -11.88 -23.21 -6.89
C ARG A 78 -11.54 -21.89 -6.20
N THR A 79 -12.54 -21.06 -5.88
CA THR A 79 -12.30 -19.83 -5.13
C THR A 79 -11.78 -20.11 -3.73
N ASN A 80 -12.30 -21.14 -3.04
CA ASN A 80 -11.77 -21.52 -1.73
C ASN A 80 -10.31 -21.96 -1.81
N ALA A 81 -9.95 -22.75 -2.83
CA ALA A 81 -8.56 -23.17 -3.04
C ALA A 81 -7.62 -21.98 -3.31
N ILE A 82 -8.09 -20.96 -4.06
CA ILE A 82 -7.35 -19.70 -4.22
C ILE A 82 -7.18 -19.03 -2.86
N ILE A 83 -8.26 -18.82 -2.10
CA ILE A 83 -8.19 -18.16 -0.79
C ILE A 83 -7.27 -18.92 0.18
N ASP A 84 -7.31 -20.25 0.19
CA ASP A 84 -6.44 -21.09 1.02
C ASP A 84 -4.96 -20.89 0.68
N ARG A 85 -4.63 -20.70 -0.60
CA ARG A 85 -3.25 -20.42 -1.04
C ARG A 85 -2.74 -19.07 -0.54
N TYR A 86 -3.60 -18.06 -0.50
CA TYR A 86 -3.23 -16.69 -0.08
C TYR A 86 -3.37 -16.46 1.45
N ALA A 87 -4.17 -17.27 2.15
CA ALA A 87 -4.42 -17.10 3.59
C ALA A 87 -3.16 -16.98 4.48
N PRO A 88 -2.07 -17.75 4.24
CA PRO A 88 -0.84 -17.59 5.02
C PRO A 88 -0.19 -16.21 4.89
N GLN A 89 -0.38 -15.52 3.76
CA GLN A 89 0.18 -14.18 3.55
C GLN A 89 -0.56 -13.12 4.37
N PHE A 90 -1.89 -13.26 4.51
CA PHE A 90 -2.69 -12.42 5.42
C PHE A 90 -2.24 -12.60 6.87
N GLU A 91 -2.02 -13.83 7.31
CA GLU A 91 -1.52 -14.12 8.66
C GLU A 91 -0.13 -13.52 8.89
N ALA A 92 0.78 -13.71 7.94
CA ALA A 92 2.14 -13.20 8.02
C ALA A 92 2.16 -11.66 8.09
N PHE A 93 1.46 -10.98 7.18
CA PHE A 93 1.41 -9.53 7.15
C PHE A 93 0.71 -8.94 8.39
N ALA A 94 -0.33 -9.60 8.90
CA ALA A 94 -0.97 -9.21 10.16
C ALA A 94 0.02 -9.25 11.34
N GLY A 95 0.84 -10.31 11.45
CA GLY A 95 1.86 -10.41 12.49
C GLY A 95 2.96 -9.34 12.37
N GLU A 96 3.37 -9.02 11.15
CA GLU A 96 4.32 -7.95 10.88
C GLU A 96 3.75 -6.57 11.23
N LEU A 97 2.48 -6.30 10.87
CA LEU A 97 1.77 -5.06 11.21
C LEU A 97 1.61 -4.90 12.72
N GLU A 98 1.22 -5.96 13.43
CA GLU A 98 1.13 -5.98 14.90
C GLU A 98 2.46 -5.58 15.54
N SER A 99 3.53 -6.20 15.08
CA SER A 99 4.89 -5.97 15.59
C SER A 99 5.35 -4.54 15.31
N PHE A 100 5.13 -4.05 14.08
CA PHE A 100 5.48 -2.69 13.68
C PHE A 100 4.73 -1.62 14.50
N LEU A 101 3.41 -1.80 14.70
CA LEU A 101 2.62 -0.84 15.49
C LEU A 101 3.04 -0.85 16.97
N ARG A 102 3.33 -2.01 17.55
CA ARG A 102 3.86 -2.07 18.94
C ARG A 102 5.22 -1.41 19.07
N ALA A 103 6.13 -1.63 18.11
CA ALA A 103 7.42 -0.96 18.07
C ALA A 103 7.25 0.56 17.94
N THR A 104 6.31 1.00 17.10
CA THR A 104 5.96 2.42 16.92
C THR A 104 5.40 3.05 18.21
N ALA A 105 4.53 2.33 18.93
CA ALA A 105 3.96 2.79 20.20
C ALA A 105 5.01 2.91 21.33
N ALA A 106 6.11 2.15 21.23
CA ALA A 106 7.21 2.22 22.19
C ALA A 106 8.12 3.44 21.98
N ARG A 107 8.01 4.13 20.83
CA ARG A 107 8.85 5.29 20.53
C ARG A 107 8.43 6.50 21.37
N PRO A 108 9.38 7.24 21.99
CA PRO A 108 9.07 8.34 22.89
C PRO A 108 8.29 9.48 22.20
N GLU A 109 8.55 9.74 20.92
CA GLU A 109 7.84 10.74 20.11
C GLU A 109 6.35 10.39 19.89
N ARG A 110 5.95 9.13 20.12
CA ARG A 110 4.56 8.66 20.02
C ARG A 110 3.87 8.51 21.37
N ALA A 111 4.47 8.96 22.47
CA ALA A 111 3.91 8.80 23.81
C ALA A 111 2.46 9.28 23.95
N ALA A 112 2.10 10.40 23.31
CA ALA A 112 0.75 10.96 23.33
C ALA A 112 -0.29 10.11 22.55
N GLN A 113 0.15 9.31 21.58
CA GLN A 113 -0.70 8.44 20.74
C GLN A 113 -0.56 6.96 21.12
N LYS A 114 0.20 6.65 22.18
CA LYS A 114 0.59 5.27 22.50
C LYS A 114 -0.62 4.34 22.65
N GLU A 115 -1.63 4.76 23.39
CA GLU A 115 -2.84 3.95 23.61
C GLU A 115 -3.60 3.70 22.30
N GLU A 116 -3.73 4.72 21.45
CA GLU A 116 -4.35 4.60 20.13
C GLU A 116 -3.58 3.63 19.23
N ILE A 117 -2.25 3.74 19.18
CA ILE A 117 -1.41 2.87 18.37
C ILE A 117 -1.48 1.43 18.88
N LEU A 118 -1.52 1.22 20.21
CA LEU A 118 -1.70 -0.11 20.79
C LEU A 118 -3.08 -0.71 20.48
N ALA A 119 -4.14 0.10 20.54
CA ALA A 119 -5.46 -0.34 20.12
C ALA A 119 -5.48 -0.73 18.63
N ALA A 120 -4.80 0.05 17.77
CA ALA A 120 -4.64 -0.29 16.36
C ALA A 120 -3.81 -1.57 16.16
N ALA A 121 -2.77 -1.79 16.98
CA ALA A 121 -1.95 -3.00 16.95
C ALA A 121 -2.73 -4.27 17.32
N GLU A 122 -3.84 -4.14 18.03
CA GLU A 122 -4.75 -5.26 18.29
C GLU A 122 -5.80 -5.42 17.18
N ALA A 123 -6.46 -4.33 16.82
CA ALA A 123 -7.60 -4.36 15.92
C ALA A 123 -7.21 -4.63 14.45
N ALA A 124 -6.23 -3.90 13.91
CA ALA A 124 -5.91 -3.97 12.48
C ALA A 124 -5.38 -5.35 12.05
N PRO A 125 -4.45 -6.00 12.80
CA PRO A 125 -4.03 -7.37 12.52
C PRO A 125 -5.18 -8.37 12.59
N ALA A 126 -6.08 -8.24 13.57
CA ALA A 126 -7.25 -9.11 13.67
C ALA A 126 -8.18 -9.00 12.45
N GLN A 127 -8.38 -7.79 11.93
CA GLN A 127 -9.14 -7.59 10.69
C GLN A 127 -8.47 -8.26 9.49
N LEU A 128 -7.15 -8.12 9.34
CA LEU A 128 -6.40 -8.78 8.27
C LEU A 128 -6.51 -10.31 8.33
N ARG A 129 -6.37 -10.90 9.52
CA ARG A 129 -6.53 -12.36 9.72
C ARG A 129 -7.93 -12.85 9.37
N ASN A 130 -8.94 -12.02 9.59
CA ASN A 130 -10.33 -12.37 9.28
C ASN A 130 -10.70 -12.16 7.79
N ALA A 131 -9.91 -11.40 7.03
CA ALA A 131 -10.24 -11.06 5.64
C ALA A 131 -10.49 -12.30 4.74
N PRO A 132 -9.69 -13.38 4.79
CA PRO A 132 -9.98 -14.59 4.02
C PRO A 132 -11.35 -15.20 4.31
N ALA A 133 -11.83 -15.15 5.56
CA ALA A 133 -13.15 -15.66 5.92
C ALA A 133 -14.27 -14.76 5.38
N GLN A 134 -14.08 -13.44 5.46
CA GLN A 134 -15.02 -12.47 4.88
C GLN A 134 -15.15 -12.64 3.37
N ILE A 135 -14.04 -12.85 2.66
CA ILE A 135 -14.04 -13.09 1.21
C ILE A 135 -14.83 -14.36 0.87
N ARG A 136 -14.62 -15.47 1.61
CA ARG A 136 -15.42 -16.70 1.42
C ARG A 136 -16.92 -16.43 1.60
N ALA A 137 -17.29 -15.68 2.63
CA ALA A 137 -18.68 -15.33 2.89
C ALA A 137 -19.29 -14.49 1.75
N SER A 138 -18.56 -13.52 1.21
CA SER A 138 -19.01 -12.73 0.06
C SER A 138 -19.19 -13.57 -1.21
N ILE A 139 -18.31 -14.55 -1.44
CA ILE A 139 -18.45 -15.48 -2.57
C ILE A 139 -19.67 -16.37 -2.40
N ASP A 140 -19.89 -16.91 -1.19
CA ASP A 140 -21.08 -17.70 -0.89
C ASP A 140 -22.37 -16.90 -1.11
N GLN A 141 -22.40 -15.63 -0.72
CA GLN A 141 -23.51 -14.72 -0.99
C GLN A 141 -23.71 -14.48 -2.49
N ALA A 142 -22.64 -14.26 -3.24
CA ALA A 142 -22.70 -14.03 -4.69
C ALA A 142 -23.21 -15.27 -5.45
N LEU A 143 -22.80 -16.47 -5.04
CA LEU A 143 -23.25 -17.73 -5.65
C LEU A 143 -24.69 -18.09 -5.29
N ALA A 144 -25.19 -17.64 -4.14
CA ALA A 144 -26.58 -17.82 -3.72
C ALA A 144 -27.56 -16.82 -4.37
N ALA A 145 -27.04 -15.72 -4.95
CA ALA A 145 -27.88 -14.75 -5.64
C ALA A 145 -28.51 -15.38 -6.90
N PRO A 146 -29.81 -15.17 -7.15
CA PRO A 146 -30.45 -15.69 -8.35
C PRO A 146 -29.80 -15.08 -9.59
N ALA A 147 -29.46 -15.92 -10.58
CA ALA A 147 -29.03 -15.44 -11.89
C ALA A 147 -30.13 -14.53 -12.44
N THR A 148 -29.85 -13.24 -12.57
CA THR A 148 -30.80 -12.31 -13.16
C THR A 148 -31.01 -12.75 -14.61
N PRO A 149 -32.25 -13.07 -15.04
CA PRO A 149 -32.50 -13.38 -16.43
C PRO A 149 -32.02 -12.20 -17.27
N ALA A 150 -31.17 -12.44 -18.27
CA ALA A 150 -30.85 -11.44 -19.27
C ALA A 150 -32.18 -10.92 -19.84
N ALA A 151 -32.46 -9.63 -19.65
CA ALA A 151 -33.61 -9.00 -20.27
C ALA A 151 -33.45 -9.14 -21.80
N PRO A 152 -34.44 -9.71 -22.53
CA PRO A 152 -34.39 -9.67 -23.98
C PRO A 152 -34.60 -8.22 -24.43
N ASN A 153 -33.63 -7.68 -25.17
CA ASN A 153 -33.78 -6.88 -26.40
C ASN A 153 -32.43 -6.27 -26.80
#